data_AF-A0A1R3KX04-F1
#
_entry.id   AF-A0A1R3KX04-F1
#
_cell.length_a   1.000
_cell.length_b   1.000
_cell.length_c   1.000
_cell.angle_alpha   90.00
_cell.angle_beta   90.00
_cell.angle_gamma   90.00
#
_symmetry.space_group_name_H-M   'P 1'
#
loop_
_entity.id
_entity.type
_entity.pdbx_description
1 polymer ?
#
loop_
_entity_poly.entity_id
_entity_poly.type
_entity_poly.pdbx_seq_one_letter_code
_entity_poly.pdbx_strand_id
1 'polypeptide(L)'
;MANMEENSHNESNAKRPKGGMITMPFIFSNEVCEKLAVVGFNANMISYLTTQLHMPLTKAANTLTNFGGTASLTPLLGAFIADSYAGRFWTLTVASIIYQIVRFLVYFIQIHEK
;
A
#
# COMPACT_ATOMS: atom_id res chain seq x y z
N MET A 1 -53.99 -0.14 26.85
CA MET A 1 -53.43 -0.06 25.48
C MET A 1 -52.40 1.07 25.41
N ALA A 2 -51.27 0.93 26.10
CA ALA A 2 -50.13 1.86 26.00
C ALA A 2 -48.80 1.27 26.53
N ASN A 3 -48.72 -0.05 26.79
CA ASN A 3 -47.48 -0.74 27.18
C ASN A 3 -47.10 -1.78 26.11
N MET A 4 -47.14 -1.35 24.85
CA MET A 4 -46.81 -2.17 23.69
C MET A 4 -46.19 -1.26 22.65
N GLU A 5 -44.96 -0.80 22.89
CA GLU A 5 -44.02 -0.35 21.85
C GLU A 5 -42.57 -0.12 22.37
N GLU A 6 -42.19 -0.71 23.51
CA GLU A 6 -40.78 -0.82 23.93
C GLU A 6 -40.22 -2.19 23.53
N ASN A 7 -40.14 -2.48 22.22
CA ASN A 7 -39.38 -3.61 21.70
C ASN A 7 -39.02 -3.45 20.22
N SER A 8 -38.23 -2.43 19.87
CA SER A 8 -37.64 -2.28 18.53
C SER A 8 -36.12 -2.00 18.58
N HIS A 9 -35.47 -2.42 19.66
CA HIS A 9 -34.01 -2.38 19.82
C HIS A 9 -33.43 -3.74 20.21
N ASN A 10 -33.98 -4.83 19.68
CA ASN A 10 -33.36 -6.15 19.83
C ASN A 10 -33.63 -7.08 18.66
N GLU A 11 -33.19 -6.70 17.46
CA GLU A 11 -32.96 -7.67 16.40
C GLU A 11 -31.57 -7.51 15.78
N SER A 12 -30.72 -8.49 16.12
CA SER A 12 -29.60 -8.99 15.31
C SER A 12 -28.26 -8.23 15.32
N ASN A 13 -27.71 -7.88 16.50
CA ASN A 13 -26.25 -7.95 16.64
C ASN A 13 -25.82 -9.41 16.84
N ALA A 14 -26.00 -10.23 15.79
CA ALA A 14 -25.34 -11.52 15.71
C ALA A 14 -23.83 -11.23 15.67
N LYS A 15 -23.16 -11.28 16.82
CA LYS A 15 -21.70 -11.21 16.91
C LYS A 15 -21.15 -12.35 16.06
N ARG A 16 -20.79 -12.04 14.82
CA ARG A 16 -20.03 -12.92 13.94
C ARG A 16 -18.85 -13.45 14.76
N PRO A 17 -18.66 -14.77 14.91
CA PRO A 17 -17.51 -15.30 15.62
C PRO A 17 -16.28 -14.76 14.89
N LYS A 18 -15.61 -13.76 15.47
CA LYS A 18 -14.41 -13.18 14.89
C LYS A 18 -13.42 -14.34 14.81
N GLY A 19 -13.01 -14.70 13.60
CA GLY A 19 -12.16 -15.85 13.28
C GLY A 19 -10.72 -15.70 13.78
N GLY A 20 -10.55 -15.25 15.03
CA GLY A 20 -9.27 -14.97 15.66
C GLY A 20 -8.37 -16.20 15.71
N MET A 21 -8.92 -17.37 16.05
CA MET A 21 -8.10 -18.59 16.19
C MET A 21 -7.50 -19.07 14.85
N ILE A 22 -8.20 -18.86 13.72
CA ILE A 22 -7.70 -19.26 12.39
C ILE A 22 -6.78 -18.16 11.80
N THR A 23 -7.05 -16.88 12.08
CA THR A 23 -6.25 -15.75 11.56
C THR A 23 -4.96 -15.51 12.34
N MET A 24 -4.92 -15.87 13.63
CA MET A 24 -3.75 -15.78 14.51
C MET A 24 -2.47 -16.40 13.90
N PRO A 25 -2.45 -17.65 13.42
CA PRO A 25 -1.23 -18.24 12.86
C PRO A 25 -0.76 -17.54 11.57
N PHE A 26 -1.67 -17.00 10.74
CA PHE A 26 -1.28 -16.25 9.54
C PHE A 26 -0.62 -14.92 9.89
N ILE A 27 -1.19 -14.18 10.83
CA ILE A 27 -0.64 -12.90 11.31
C ILE A 27 0.72 -13.14 11.99
N PHE A 28 0.81 -14.17 12.83
CA PHE A 28 2.05 -14.56 13.47
C PHE A 28 3.13 -14.95 12.45
N SER A 29 2.77 -15.75 11.44
CA SER A 29 3.72 -16.16 10.40
C SER A 29 4.20 -14.96 9.57
N ASN A 30 3.31 -14.00 9.26
CA ASN A 30 3.70 -12.77 8.58
C ASN A 30 4.67 -11.94 9.41
N GLU A 31 4.38 -11.73 10.69
CA GLU A 31 5.26 -11.01 11.62
C GLU A 31 6.63 -11.66 11.72
N VAL A 32 6.67 -13.00 11.89
CA VAL A 32 7.93 -13.75 11.94
C VAL A 32 8.69 -13.64 10.62
N CYS A 33 8.02 -13.79 9.49
CA CYS A 33 8.64 -13.65 8.17
C CYS A 33 9.24 -12.26 7.97
N GLU A 34 8.51 -11.20 8.35
CA GLU A 34 8.99 -9.83 8.26
C GLU A 34 10.25 -9.62 9.12
N LYS A 35 10.23 -10.08 10.38
CA LYS A 35 11.40 -9.97 11.27
C LYS A 35 12.60 -10.74 10.72
N LEU A 36 12.40 -11.95 10.22
CA LEU A 36 13.48 -12.76 9.64
C LEU A 36 14.05 -12.12 8.38
N ALA A 37 13.19 -11.60 7.49
CA ALA A 37 13.61 -10.92 6.28
C ALA A 37 14.45 -9.67 6.61
N VAL A 38 14.00 -8.85 7.57
CA VAL A 38 14.73 -7.66 8.02
C VAL A 38 16.08 -8.05 8.62
N VAL A 39 16.12 -8.96 9.59
CA VAL A 39 17.38 -9.35 10.25
C VAL A 39 18.35 -10.00 9.25
N GLY A 40 17.86 -10.90 8.39
CA GLY A 40 18.66 -11.56 7.36
C GLY A 40 19.22 -10.59 6.33
N PHE A 41 18.41 -9.64 5.86
CA PHE A 41 18.85 -8.58 4.95
C PHE A 41 19.92 -7.68 5.59
N ASN A 42 19.69 -7.24 6.84
CA ASN A 42 20.65 -6.42 7.58
C ASN A 42 22.00 -7.15 7.73
N ALA A 43 21.98 -8.42 8.13
CA ALA A 43 23.18 -9.22 8.31
C ALA A 43 23.94 -9.43 6.99
N ASN A 44 23.22 -9.74 5.90
CA ASN A 44 23.81 -9.93 4.57
C ASN A 44 24.47 -8.62 4.10
N MET A 45 23.78 -7.48 4.25
CA MET A 45 24.30 -6.20 3.80
C MET A 45 25.51 -5.71 4.62
N ILE A 46 25.51 -5.87 5.95
CA ILE A 46 26.68 -5.57 6.78
C ILE A 46 27.86 -6.42 6.33
N SER A 47 27.65 -7.73 6.21
CA SER A 47 28.70 -8.66 5.77
C SER A 47 29.24 -8.29 4.39
N TYR A 48 28.37 -7.94 3.43
CA TYR A 48 28.81 -7.49 2.11
C TYR A 48 29.66 -6.20 2.17
N LEU A 49 29.21 -5.21 2.93
CA LEU A 49 29.89 -3.92 3.04
C LEU A 49 31.24 -4.02 3.78
N THR A 50 31.35 -4.90 4.78
CA THR A 50 32.60 -5.10 5.52
C THR A 50 33.58 -6.00 4.77
N THR A 51 33.09 -7.06 4.12
CA THR A 51 33.95 -8.12 3.55
C THR A 51 34.31 -7.85 2.09
N GLN A 52 33.36 -7.39 1.27
CA GLN A 52 33.60 -7.14 -0.15
C GLN A 52 34.02 -5.69 -0.43
N LEU A 53 33.42 -4.73 0.28
CA LEU A 53 33.72 -3.31 0.07
C LEU A 53 34.86 -2.77 0.97
N HIS A 54 35.43 -3.60 1.85
CA HIS A 54 36.47 -3.25 2.84
C HIS A 54 36.19 -1.95 3.61
N MET A 55 34.92 -1.60 3.84
CA MET A 55 34.59 -0.40 4.58
C MET A 55 34.69 -0.63 6.10
N PRO A 56 35.17 0.38 6.86
CA PRO A 56 35.12 0.31 8.31
C PRO A 56 33.67 0.15 8.77
N LEU A 57 33.46 -0.69 9.79
CA LEU A 57 32.14 -1.06 10.31
C LEU A 57 31.27 0.17 10.61
N THR A 58 31.87 1.26 11.08
CA THR A 58 31.20 2.54 11.35
C THR A 58 30.57 3.14 10.09
N LYS A 59 31.25 3.05 8.93
CA LYS A 59 30.74 3.56 7.66
C LYS A 59 29.70 2.63 7.04
N ALA A 60 29.88 1.31 7.19
CA ALA A 60 28.88 0.33 6.79
C ALA A 60 27.56 0.48 7.58
N ALA A 61 27.65 0.67 8.90
CA ALA A 61 26.49 0.90 9.78
C ALA A 61 25.76 2.21 9.46
N ASN A 62 26.49 3.28 9.11
CA ASN A 62 25.90 4.54 8.66
C ASN A 62 25.12 4.36 7.35
N THR A 63 25.69 3.63 6.38
CA THR A 63 25.00 3.31 5.12
C THR A 63 23.75 2.47 5.36
N LEU A 64 23.84 1.47 6.24
CA LEU A 64 22.69 0.64 6.61
C LEU A 64 21.58 1.45 7.30
N THR A 65 21.96 2.34 8.23
CA THR A 65 21.00 3.21 8.94
C THR A 65 20.33 4.19 7.98
N ASN A 66 21.09 4.76 7.04
CA ASN A 66 20.53 5.60 5.99
C ASN A 66 19.56 4.82 5.10
N PHE A 67 19.90 3.57 4.74
CA PHE A 67 19.00 2.69 4.00
C PHE A 67 17.72 2.36 4.79
N GLY A 68 17.84 2.02 6.08
CA GLY A 68 16.70 1.78 6.97
C GLY A 68 15.79 3.02 7.13
N GLY A 69 16.39 4.22 7.18
CA GLY A 69 15.68 5.49 7.15
C GLY A 69 14.89 5.67 5.85
N THR A 70 15.51 5.41 4.70
CA THR A 70 14.79 5.46 3.41
C THR A 70 13.69 4.41 3.30
N ALA A 71 13.90 3.19 3.81
CA ALA A 71 12.90 2.14 3.84
C ALA A 71 11.68 2.51 4.71
N SER A 72 11.89 3.31 5.77
CA SER A 72 10.82 3.82 6.62
C SER A 72 10.08 5.01 5.99
N LEU A 73 10.75 5.80 5.14
CA LEU A 73 10.15 6.87 4.36
C LEU A 73 9.35 6.34 3.15
N THR A 74 9.68 5.16 2.63
CA THR A 74 8.98 4.52 1.51
C THR A 74 7.49 4.33 1.76
N PRO A 75 7.01 3.80 2.91
CA PRO A 75 5.59 3.76 3.24
C PRO A 75 4.94 5.14 3.29
N LEU A 76 5.65 6.17 3.76
CA LEU A 76 5.15 7.55 3.81
C LEU A 76 4.96 8.11 2.39
N LEU A 77 5.93 7.90 1.50
CA LEU A 77 5.78 8.23 0.09
C LEU A 77 4.68 7.39 -0.57
N GLY A 78 4.57 6.10 -0.24
CA GLY A 78 3.54 5.20 -0.75
C GLY A 78 2.14 5.64 -0.32
N ALA A 79 1.97 6.05 0.93
CA ALA A 79 0.74 6.64 1.46
C ALA A 79 0.44 7.97 0.78
N PHE A 80 1.42 8.85 0.62
CA PHE A 80 1.25 10.11 -0.10
C PHE A 80 0.89 9.90 -1.56
N ILE A 81 1.45 8.89 -2.24
CA ILE A 81 1.09 8.54 -3.61
C ILE A 81 -0.32 7.93 -3.66
N ALA A 82 -0.71 7.10 -2.69
CA ALA A 82 -2.06 6.56 -2.58
C ALA A 82 -3.10 7.67 -2.35
N ASP A 83 -2.79 8.62 -1.46
CA ASP A 83 -3.61 9.80 -1.19
C ASP A 83 -3.60 10.80 -2.35
N SER A 84 -2.45 10.97 -3.02
CA SER A 84 -2.33 11.81 -4.22
C SER A 84 -2.97 11.16 -5.44
N TYR A 85 -3.16 9.83 -5.47
CA TYR A 85 -4.00 9.17 -6.45
C TYR A 85 -5.46 9.64 -6.33
N ALA A 86 -5.89 10.14 -5.17
CA ALA A 86 -7.17 10.85 -5.05
C ALA A 86 -7.23 12.16 -5.87
N GLY A 87 -6.10 12.69 -6.38
CA GLY A 87 -6.03 13.87 -7.27
C GLY A 87 -5.32 13.69 -8.63
N ARG A 88 -4.36 12.77 -8.76
CA ARG A 88 -3.61 12.50 -10.01
C ARG A 88 -4.34 11.51 -10.91
N PHE A 89 -5.16 10.63 -10.35
CA PHE A 89 -6.13 9.84 -11.13
C PHE A 89 -7.09 10.76 -11.87
N TRP A 90 -7.59 11.81 -11.22
CA TRP A 90 -8.42 12.83 -11.86
C TRP A 90 -7.75 13.50 -13.06
N THR A 91 -6.48 13.91 -12.96
CA THR A 91 -5.76 14.52 -14.11
C THR A 91 -5.55 13.53 -15.25
N LEU A 92 -5.20 12.27 -14.94
CA LEU A 92 -4.98 11.23 -15.94
C LEU A 92 -6.30 10.80 -16.62
N THR A 93 -7.40 10.74 -15.85
CA THR A 93 -8.76 10.48 -16.33
C THR A 93 -9.25 11.61 -17.21
N VAL A 94 -9.08 12.87 -16.79
CA VAL A 94 -9.46 14.05 -17.59
C VAL A 94 -8.67 14.09 -18.90
N ALA A 95 -7.34 13.88 -18.85
CA ALA A 95 -6.51 13.83 -20.05
C ALA A 95 -6.94 12.69 -21.01
N SER A 96 -7.28 11.51 -20.48
CA SER A 96 -7.74 10.37 -21.27
C SER A 96 -9.10 10.64 -21.95
N ILE A 97 -10.04 11.28 -21.26
CA ILE A 97 -11.35 11.66 -21.81
C ILE A 97 -11.18 12.68 -22.95
N ILE A 98 -10.36 13.71 -22.72
CA ILE A 98 -10.08 14.73 -23.74
C ILE A 98 -9.49 14.10 -25.00
N TYR A 99 -8.53 13.19 -24.85
CA TYR A 99 -7.93 12.48 -25.99
C TYR A 99 -8.95 11.66 -26.80
N GLN A 100 -9.84 10.93 -26.12
CA GLN A 100 -10.85 10.11 -26.78
C GLN A 100 -11.88 10.95 -27.55
N ILE A 101 -12.28 12.11 -27.01
CA ILE A 101 -13.20 13.06 -27.67
C ILE A 101 -12.56 13.64 -28.93
N VAL A 102 -11.31 14.12 -28.83
CA VAL A 102 -10.57 14.68 -29.99
C VAL A 102 -10.47 13.63 -31.09
N ARG A 103 -10.14 12.39 -30.72
CA ARG A 103 -10.00 11.30 -31.68
C ARG A 103 -11.33 10.94 -32.35
N PHE A 104 -12.44 10.91 -31.60
CA PHE A 104 -13.77 10.67 -32.14
C PHE A 104 -14.22 11.78 -33.12
N LEU A 105 -13.96 13.04 -32.78
CA LEU A 105 -14.29 14.18 -33.64
C LEU A 105 -13.54 14.11 -34.98
N VAL A 106 -12.25 13.79 -34.95
CA VAL A 106 -11.44 13.60 -36.16
C VAL A 106 -11.98 12.45 -37.02
N TYR A 107 -12.38 11.33 -36.41
CA TYR A 107 -13.00 10.22 -37.14
C TYR A 107 -14.35 10.60 -37.76
N PHE A 108 -15.18 11.38 -37.07
CA PHE A 108 -16.48 11.83 -37.58
C PHE A 108 -16.33 12.74 -38.80
N ILE A 109 -15.34 13.65 -38.78
CA ILE A 109 -15.03 14.51 -39.92
C ILE A 109 -14.59 13.66 -41.13
N GLN A 110 -13.74 12.66 -40.92
CA GLN A 110 -13.30 11.74 -41.98
C GLN A 110 -14.44 10.88 -42.57
N ILE A 111 -15.52 10.64 -41.80
CA ILE A 111 -16.70 9.88 -42.27
C ILE A 111 -17.65 10.77 -43.06
N HIS A 112 -17.77 12.05 -42.71
CA HIS A 112 -18.65 13.00 -43.39
C HIS A 112 -18.05 13.55 -44.71
N GLU A 113 -16.73 13.48 -44.88
CA GLU A 113 -16.06 13.84 -46.14
C GLU A 113 -16.15 12.72 -47.21
N LYS A 114 -16.67 11.55 -46.86
CA LYS A 114 -16.76 10.38 -47.75
C LYS A 114 -18.14 10.17 -48.36
#